data_AF-A0A1I6PCE5-F1
#
_entry.id   AF-A0A1I6PCE5-F1
#
_cell.length_a   1.000
_cell.length_b   1.000
_cell.length_c   1.000
_cell.angle_alpha   90.00
_cell.angle_beta   90.00
_cell.angle_gamma   90.00
#
_symmetry.space_group_name_H-M   'P 1'
#
loop_
_entity.id
_entity.type
_entity.pdbx_description
1 polymer ?
#
loop_
_entity_poly.entity_id
_entity_poly.type
_entity_poly.pdbx_seq_one_letter_code
_entity_poly.pdbx_strand_id
1 'polypeptide(L)'
;MVERWQYPWIGLALLTFALGIVGQIYYEMGVISLYPIFTGLGILIIAARPEKFGYVMTGLGALSLVTAVLLDGWSPLTRGVLFLVGVGTVTGGIRSQRSVEDQQ
;
A
#
# COMPACT_ATOMS: atom_id res chain seq x y z
N MET A 1 14.21 -16.40 -8.63
CA MET A 1 15.30 -15.48 -9.02
C MET A 1 14.68 -14.10 -9.16
N VAL A 2 15.28 -13.05 -8.58
CA VAL A 2 14.73 -11.68 -8.67
C VAL A 2 14.98 -11.14 -10.08
N GLU A 3 13.93 -10.75 -10.77
CA GLU A 3 14.03 -10.24 -12.14
C GLU A 3 14.43 -8.76 -12.14
N ARG A 4 15.14 -8.32 -13.19
CA ARG A 4 15.68 -6.95 -13.28
C ARG A 4 14.62 -5.85 -13.15
N TRP A 5 13.38 -6.14 -13.57
CA TRP A 5 12.28 -5.19 -13.46
C TRP A 5 11.80 -4.98 -12.01
N GLN A 6 12.15 -5.88 -11.08
CA GLN A 6 11.75 -5.82 -9.66
C GLN A 6 12.64 -4.88 -8.84
N TYR A 7 13.88 -4.62 -9.27
CA TYR A 7 14.81 -3.73 -8.57
C TYR A 7 14.27 -2.32 -8.28
N PRO A 8 13.66 -1.59 -9.23
CA PRO A 8 13.09 -0.28 -8.93
C PRO A 8 11.98 -0.34 -7.87
N TRP A 9 11.16 -1.39 -7.88
CA TRP A 9 10.08 -1.58 -6.90
C TRP A 9 10.63 -1.90 -5.51
N ILE A 10 11.67 -2.72 -5.43
CA ILE A 10 12.37 -3.03 -4.16
C ILE A 10 13.00 -1.74 -3.60
N GLY A 11 13.64 -0.93 -4.45
CA GLY A 11 14.19 0.37 -4.05
C GLY A 11 13.10 1.32 -3.53
N LEU A 12 11.97 1.41 -4.23
CA LEU A 12 10.82 2.21 -3.81
C LEU A 12 10.24 1.74 -2.47
N ALA A 13 10.11 0.43 -2.27
CA ALA A 13 9.63 -0.18 -1.03
C ALA A 13 10.55 0.13 0.16
N LEU A 14 11.86 -0.01 -0.03
CA LEU A 14 12.85 0.32 1.00
C LEU A 14 12.84 1.83 1.33
N LEU A 15 12.72 2.68 0.32
CA LEU A 15 12.64 4.13 0.52
C LEU A 15 11.39 4.51 1.31
N THR A 16 10.22 3.99 0.93
CA THR A 16 8.96 4.27 1.65
C THR A 16 8.98 3.73 3.07
N PHE A 17 9.56 2.56 3.28
CA PHE A 17 9.73 1.98 4.61
C PHE A 17 10.67 2.84 5.48
N ALA A 18 11.82 3.25 4.94
CA ALA A 18 12.78 4.11 5.64
C ALA A 18 12.19 5.48 5.99
N LEU A 19 11.47 6.12 5.05
CA LEU A 19 10.78 7.38 5.29
C LEU A 19 9.67 7.23 6.35
N GLY A 20 8.95 6.10 6.37
CA GLY A 20 7.98 5.79 7.40
C GLY A 20 8.60 5.70 8.80
N ILE A 21 9.73 5.00 8.92
CA ILE A 21 10.47 4.88 10.19
C ILE A 21 11.00 6.23 10.64
N VAL A 22 11.66 6.97 9.75
CA VAL A 22 12.19 8.31 10.06
C VAL A 22 11.05 9.24 10.47
N GLY A 23 9.93 9.25 9.74
CA GLY A 23 8.75 10.01 10.11
C GLY A 23 8.24 9.69 11.51
N GLN A 24 8.22 8.40 11.88
CA GLN A 24 7.77 7.98 13.20
C GLN A 24 8.73 8.40 14.33
N ILE A 25 10.05 8.28 14.10
CA ILE A 25 11.08 8.64 15.09
C ILE A 25 11.12 10.15 15.34
N TYR A 26 10.99 10.97 14.29
CA TYR A 26 11.22 12.42 14.39
C TYR A 26 9.97 13.24 14.70
N TYR A 27 8.78 12.75 14.36
CA TYR A 27 7.55 13.54 14.47
C TYR A 27 6.54 12.97 15.47
N GLU A 28 6.92 11.94 16.24
CA GLU A 28 6.03 11.20 17.15
C GLU A 28 4.67 10.87 16.52
N MET A 29 4.65 10.68 15.19
CA MET A 29 3.39 10.47 14.50
C MET A 29 2.82 9.15 15.01
N GLY A 30 1.65 9.24 15.68
CA GLY A 30 0.98 8.08 16.27
C GLY A 30 0.71 6.97 15.26
N VAL A 31 0.13 5.86 15.72
CA VAL A 31 -0.17 4.60 14.97
C VAL A 31 -0.71 4.81 13.54
N ILE A 32 -1.31 5.95 13.27
CA ILE A 32 -1.83 6.35 11.96
C ILE A 32 -0.72 6.60 10.89
N SER A 33 0.52 6.86 11.30
CA SER A 33 1.70 7.00 10.42
C SER A 33 2.32 5.67 10.00
N LEU A 34 1.73 4.52 10.32
CA LEU A 34 2.20 3.22 9.84
C LEU A 34 1.84 2.97 8.36
N TYR A 35 1.00 3.82 7.75
CA TYR A 35 0.59 3.67 6.35
C TYR A 35 1.74 3.50 5.35
N PRO A 36 2.84 4.29 5.39
CA PRO A 36 3.99 4.12 4.48
C PRO A 36 4.74 2.81 4.75
N ILE A 37 4.77 2.35 6.00
CA ILE A 37 5.43 1.10 6.40
C ILE A 37 4.67 -0.10 5.83
N PHE A 38 3.35 -0.14 6.01
CA PHE A 38 2.51 -1.19 5.42
C PHE A 38 2.51 -1.16 3.90
N THR A 39 2.53 0.04 3.30
CA THR A 39 2.65 0.21 1.85
C THR A 39 3.98 -0.34 1.33
N GLY A 40 5.09 0.00 1.98
CA GLY A 40 6.42 -0.52 1.62
C GLY A 40 6.50 -2.05 1.77
N LEU A 41 5.98 -2.61 2.87
CA LEU A 41 5.88 -4.06 3.04
C LEU A 41 5.03 -4.72 1.96
N GLY A 42 3.89 -4.12 1.61
CA GLY A 42 3.03 -4.60 0.53
C GLY A 42 3.77 -4.68 -0.80
N ILE A 43 4.48 -3.61 -1.18
CA ILE A 43 5.28 -3.58 -2.41
C ILE A 43 6.38 -4.66 -2.37
N LEU A 44 7.02 -4.86 -1.22
CA LEU A 44 8.04 -5.90 -1.06
C LEU A 44 7.45 -7.32 -1.23
N ILE A 45 6.26 -7.57 -0.68
CA ILE A 45 5.55 -8.84 -0.87
C ILE A 45 5.23 -9.06 -2.34
N ILE A 46 4.77 -8.04 -3.06
CA ILE A 46 4.49 -8.13 -4.51
C ILE A 46 5.76 -8.42 -5.29
N ALA A 47 6.87 -7.76 -4.97
CA ALA A 47 8.15 -8.01 -5.63
C ALA A 47 8.66 -9.44 -5.37
N ALA A 48 8.49 -9.96 -4.16
CA ALA A 48 8.91 -11.32 -3.82
C ALA A 48 7.96 -12.41 -4.33
N ARG A 49 6.66 -12.10 -4.40
CA ARG A 49 5.56 -13.03 -4.71
C ARG A 49 4.47 -12.32 -5.53
N PRO A 50 4.69 -12.13 -6.84
CA PRO A 50 3.75 -11.41 -7.70
C PRO A 50 2.36 -12.05 -7.75
N GLU A 51 2.25 -13.36 -7.52
CA GLU A 51 0.97 -14.09 -7.43
C GLU A 51 0.04 -13.56 -6.32
N LYS A 52 0.58 -12.86 -5.31
CA LYS A 52 -0.20 -12.26 -4.21
C LYS A 52 -0.67 -10.85 -4.50
N PHE A 53 -0.41 -10.30 -5.70
CA PHE A 53 -0.70 -8.92 -6.06
C PHE A 53 -2.13 -8.49 -5.70
N GLY A 54 -3.14 -9.26 -6.13
CA GLY A 54 -4.52 -8.91 -5.88
C GLY A 54 -4.89 -8.84 -4.39
N TYR A 55 -4.35 -9.75 -3.57
CA TYR A 55 -4.55 -9.75 -2.12
C TYR A 55 -3.89 -8.54 -1.45
N VAL A 56 -2.65 -8.24 -1.83
CA VAL A 56 -1.90 -7.12 -1.26
C VAL A 56 -2.56 -5.79 -1.65
N MET A 57 -2.96 -5.62 -2.91
CA MET A 57 -3.64 -4.39 -3.37
C MET A 57 -4.98 -4.18 -2.67
N THR A 58 -5.75 -5.26 -2.46
CA THR A 58 -7.02 -5.17 -1.71
C THR A 58 -6.78 -4.78 -0.26
N GLY A 59 -5.75 -5.35 0.39
CA GLY A 59 -5.37 -5.00 1.76
C GLY A 59 -4.88 -3.56 1.90
N LEU A 60 -4.03 -3.08 0.98
CA LEU A 60 -3.57 -1.70 0.95
C LEU A 60 -4.71 -0.72 0.71
N GLY A 61 -5.68 -1.08 -0.14
CA GLY A 61 -6.85 -0.27 -0.38
C GLY A 61 -7.77 -0.17 0.83
N ALA A 62 -8.02 -1.29 1.52
CA ALA A 62 -8.76 -1.29 2.78
C ALA A 62 -8.05 -0.43 3.84
N LEU A 63 -6.73 -0.55 3.95
CA LEU A 63 -5.94 0.29 4.85
C LEU A 63 -6.09 1.78 4.50
N SER A 64 -6.04 2.13 3.22
CA SER A 64 -6.22 3.52 2.75
C SER A 64 -7.58 4.10 3.11
N LEU A 65 -8.65 3.32 2.94
CA LEU A 65 -10.01 3.71 3.34
C LEU A 65 -10.12 3.93 4.85
N VAL A 66 -9.56 3.02 5.66
CA VAL A 66 -9.54 3.15 7.12
C VAL A 66 -8.76 4.39 7.53
N THR A 67 -7.59 4.63 6.93
CA THR A 67 -6.78 5.83 7.19
C THR A 67 -7.50 7.12 6.79
N ALA A 68 -8.25 7.13 5.69
CA ALA A 68 -9.04 8.29 5.27
C ALA A 68 -10.11 8.67 6.30
N VAL A 69 -10.75 7.67 6.91
CA VAL A 69 -11.79 7.86 7.93
C VAL A 69 -11.17 8.29 9.26
N LEU A 70 -10.14 7.59 9.74
CA LEU A 70 -9.54 7.82 11.06
C LEU A 70 -8.76 9.14 11.17
N LEU A 71 -8.24 9.69 10.05
CA LEU A 71 -7.50 10.95 10.06
C LEU A 71 -8.41 12.18 10.01
N ASP A 72 -9.14 12.43 11.10
CA ASP A 72 -10.07 13.56 11.21
C ASP A 72 -9.39 14.94 11.25
N GLY A 73 -8.10 14.99 11.61
CA GLY A 73 -7.31 16.22 11.64
C GLY A 73 -6.64 16.60 10.32
N TRP A 74 -6.78 15.82 9.25
CA TRP A 74 -6.09 16.07 7.98
C TRP A 74 -6.99 16.80 6.97
N SER A 75 -6.35 17.45 5.97
CA SER A 75 -7.10 18.22 4.97
C SER A 75 -8.15 17.35 4.27
N PRO A 76 -9.33 17.91 3.92
CA PRO A 76 -10.36 17.19 3.17
C PRO A 76 -9.83 16.64 1.85
N LEU A 77 -8.88 17.34 1.22
CA LEU A 77 -8.23 16.91 -0.01
C LEU A 77 -7.44 15.62 0.21
N THR A 78 -6.66 15.53 1.28
CA THR A 78 -5.86 14.32 1.57
C THR A 78 -6.77 13.12 1.82
N ARG A 79 -7.88 13.32 2.52
CA ARG A 79 -8.88 12.28 2.78
C ARG A 79 -9.57 11.83 1.50
N GLY A 80 -9.94 12.77 0.64
CA GLY A 80 -10.50 12.48 -0.68
C GLY A 80 -9.54 11.68 -1.56
N VAL A 81 -8.25 12.02 -1.56
CA VAL A 81 -7.21 11.27 -2.28
C VAL A 81 -7.07 9.85 -1.72
N LEU A 82 -6.95 9.69 -0.40
CA LEU A 82 -6.88 8.36 0.23
C LEU A 82 -8.12 7.53 -0.06
N PHE A 83 -9.30 8.15 -0.07
CA PHE A 83 -10.54 7.46 -0.39
C PHE A 83 -10.54 6.96 -1.85
N LEU A 84 -10.20 7.81 -2.81
CA LEU A 84 -10.11 7.44 -4.22
C LEU A 84 -9.07 6.36 -4.47
N VAL A 85 -7.88 6.49 -3.87
CA VAL A 85 -6.82 5.49 -3.94
C VAL A 85 -7.29 4.17 -3.33
N GLY A 86 -7.93 4.21 -2.16
CA GLY A 86 -8.47 3.04 -1.48
C GLY A 86 -9.50 2.29 -2.32
N VAL A 87 -10.50 2.99 -2.86
CA VAL A 87 -11.52 2.38 -3.74
C VAL A 87 -10.89 1.79 -5.00
N GLY A 88 -9.98 2.53 -5.65
CA GLY A 88 -9.32 2.09 -6.87
C GLY A 88 -8.45 0.85 -6.66
N THR A 89 -7.68 0.80 -5.57
CA THR A 89 -6.81 -0.33 -5.24
C THR A 89 -7.59 -1.57 -4.79
N VAL A 90 -8.68 -1.42 -4.02
CA VAL A 90 -9.59 -2.52 -3.71
C VAL A 90 -10.20 -3.10 -4.98
N THR A 91 -10.76 -2.23 -5.83
CA THR A 91 -11.45 -2.68 -7.06
C THR A 91 -10.47 -3.34 -8.05
N GLY A 92 -9.28 -2.74 -8.22
CA GLY A 92 -8.20 -3.31 -9.03
C GLY A 92 -7.68 -4.63 -8.47
N GLY A 93 -7.54 -4.73 -7.15
CA GLY A 93 -7.11 -5.95 -6.46
C GLY A 93 -8.10 -7.10 -6.65
N ILE A 94 -9.39 -6.86 -6.40
CA ILE A 94 -10.45 -7.86 -6.60
C ILE A 94 -10.53 -8.30 -8.06
N ARG A 95 -10.47 -7.35 -9.01
CA ARG A 95 -10.48 -7.67 -10.45
C ARG A 95 -9.28 -8.55 -10.83
N SER A 96 -8.10 -8.25 -10.28
CA SER A 96 -6.90 -9.05 -10.52
C SER A 96 -7.01 -10.46 -9.94
N GLN A 97 -7.63 -10.63 -8.77
CA GLN A 97 -7.85 -11.95 -8.19
C GLN A 97 -8.76 -12.81 -9.07
N ARG A 98 -9.89 -12.25 -9.50
CA ARG A 98 -10.84 -12.96 -10.38
C ARG A 98 -10.20 -13.41 -11.69
N SER A 99 -9.39 -12.54 -12.31
CA SER A 99 -8.69 -12.89 -13.55
C SER A 99 -7.68 -14.03 -13.39
N VAL A 100 -7.12 -14.24 -12.20
CA VAL A 100 -6.21 -15.36 -11.92
C VAL A 100 -6.99 -16.63 -11.63
N GLU A 101 -8.13 -16.51 -10.93
CA GLU A 101 -9.04 -17.62 -10.64
C GLU A 101 -9.67 -18.18 -11.92
N ASP A 102 -10.05 -17.32 -12.87
CA ASP A 102 -10.60 -17.72 -14.18
C ASP A 102 -9.56 -18.44 -15.09
N GLN A 103 -8.27 -18.39 -14.76
CA GLN A 103 -7.18 -19.01 -15.53
C GLN A 103 -6.70 -20.36 -14.96
N GLN A 104 -7.22 -20.78 -13.80
CA GLN A 104 -6.93 -22.07 -13.17
C GLN A 104 -7.97 -23.13 -13.54
#